data_AF-A0A6J7K5Y6-F1
#
_entry.id   AF-A0A6J7K5Y6-F1
#
_cell.length_a   1.000
_cell.length_b   1.000
_cell.length_c   1.000
_cell.angle_alpha   90.00
_cell.angle_beta   90.00
_cell.angle_gamma   90.00
#
_symmetry.space_group_name_H-M   'P 1'
#
loop_
_entity.id
_entity.type
_entity.pdbx_description
1 polymer ?
#
loop_
_entity_poly.entity_id
_entity_poly.type
_entity_poly.pdbx_seq_one_letter_code
_entity_poly.pdbx_strand_id
1 'polypeptide(L)'
;MNVTNTKEAFDGAARPDVAVQYQNHCVEGRLAWLTGGKAIQTTMLIPISPTKASSASSAHPGNFGITLDGVVIAESAPVDAILGAHTIAAFDHCGGHYNPIEGYHLHGVMGCGHLEGDDADGDTKMFGYAADGYPIHLPLEGAALSAANLDDCNGHSTASEGYHYHANGAAKNAILPCLMGEYDISTRAGGPPPGGPPPSG
;
A
#
# COMPACT_ATOMS: atom_id res chain seq x y z
N MET A 1 18.11 -17.51 -7.67
CA MET A 1 17.44 -16.50 -6.83
C MET A 1 17.45 -17.06 -5.42
N ASN A 2 18.07 -16.35 -4.47
CA ASN A 2 18.06 -16.76 -3.07
C ASN A 2 16.81 -16.20 -2.39
N VAL A 3 16.19 -16.96 -1.48
CA VAL A 3 14.93 -16.57 -0.81
C VAL A 3 15.09 -16.77 0.69
N THR A 4 14.48 -15.89 1.50
CA THR A 4 14.41 -16.06 2.95
C THR A 4 13.37 -17.12 3.32
N ASN A 5 13.82 -18.34 3.61
CA ASN A 5 12.95 -19.49 3.90
C ASN A 5 12.88 -19.85 5.40
N THR A 6 13.47 -19.04 6.28
CA THR A 6 13.35 -19.15 7.73
C THR A 6 12.98 -17.80 8.36
N LYS A 7 12.48 -17.83 9.60
CA LYS A 7 12.18 -16.61 10.34
C LYS A 7 13.42 -15.73 10.53
N GLU A 8 14.57 -16.33 10.84
CA GLU A 8 15.82 -15.61 11.06
C GLU A 8 16.31 -14.93 9.79
N ALA A 9 16.17 -15.59 8.63
CA ALA A 9 16.52 -14.99 7.35
C ALA A 9 15.56 -13.83 6.99
N PHE A 10 14.26 -14.01 7.24
CA PHE A 10 13.26 -12.95 7.06
C PHE A 10 13.57 -11.74 7.94
N ASP A 11 13.74 -11.93 9.25
CA ASP A 11 14.05 -10.85 10.20
C ASP A 11 15.38 -10.15 9.86
N GLY A 12 16.37 -10.91 9.38
CA GLY A 12 17.69 -10.38 9.01
C GLY A 12 17.71 -9.61 7.68
N ALA A 13 16.74 -9.86 6.79
CA ALA A 13 16.66 -9.24 5.47
C ALA A 13 15.59 -8.13 5.38
N ALA A 14 14.56 -8.18 6.23
CA ALA A 14 13.45 -7.22 6.29
C ALA A 14 13.73 -6.06 7.25
N ARG A 15 14.92 -5.47 7.17
CA ARG A 15 15.38 -4.34 8.01
C ARG A 15 16.22 -3.37 7.19
N PRO A 16 16.31 -2.08 7.57
CA PRO A 16 17.13 -1.11 6.83
C PRO A 16 18.61 -1.48 6.74
N ASP A 17 19.17 -2.04 7.82
CA ASP A 17 20.54 -2.53 7.92
C ASP A 17 20.59 -4.05 7.68
N VAL A 18 20.33 -4.43 6.42
CA VAL A 18 20.28 -5.82 5.97
C VAL A 18 21.58 -6.55 6.32
N ALA A 19 21.46 -7.71 6.98
CA ALA A 19 22.63 -8.51 7.31
C ALA A 19 23.36 -8.93 6.03
N VAL A 20 24.69 -8.81 6.01
CA VAL A 20 25.53 -9.03 4.81
C VAL A 20 25.22 -10.35 4.11
N GLN A 21 24.97 -11.42 4.87
CA GLN A 21 24.64 -12.75 4.36
C GLN A 21 23.25 -12.87 3.68
N TYR A 22 22.39 -11.86 3.83
CA TYR A 22 21.05 -11.81 3.25
C TYR A 22 20.89 -10.70 2.21
N GLN A 23 21.96 -9.98 1.87
CA GLN A 23 21.93 -9.03 0.76
C GLN A 23 21.63 -9.77 -0.56
N ASN A 24 20.80 -9.15 -1.40
CA ASN A 24 20.29 -9.69 -2.67
C ASN A 24 19.43 -10.96 -2.52
N HIS A 25 18.91 -11.23 -1.31
CA HIS A 25 17.87 -12.24 -1.13
C HIS A 25 16.50 -11.62 -1.44
N CYS A 26 15.61 -12.46 -1.94
CA CYS A 26 14.21 -12.13 -2.06
C CYS A 26 13.55 -12.38 -0.70
N VAL A 27 13.03 -11.31 -0.12
CA VAL A 27 12.51 -11.32 1.24
C VAL A 27 11.06 -11.82 1.20
N GLU A 28 10.91 -13.11 1.46
CA GLU A 28 9.62 -13.75 1.68
C GLU A 28 9.34 -13.80 3.19
N GLY A 29 8.13 -13.39 3.57
CA GLY A 29 7.64 -13.45 4.94
C GLY A 29 6.31 -14.18 5.02
N ARG A 30 5.92 -14.58 6.24
CA ARG A 30 4.70 -15.36 6.49
C ARG A 30 4.11 -14.98 7.84
N LEU A 31 2.79 -15.09 7.99
CA LEU A 31 2.09 -14.81 9.25
C LEU A 31 2.71 -15.51 10.48
N ALA A 32 3.09 -16.78 10.33
CA ALA A 32 3.69 -17.58 11.40
C ALA A 32 5.04 -17.03 11.91
N TRP A 33 5.70 -16.16 11.14
CA TRP A 33 6.98 -15.55 11.50
C TRP A 33 6.83 -14.17 12.13
N LEU A 34 5.63 -13.59 12.11
CA LEU A 34 5.33 -12.37 12.85
C LEU A 34 5.30 -12.64 14.37
N THR A 35 5.38 -11.57 15.15
CA THR A 35 5.34 -11.64 16.62
C THR A 35 4.10 -12.41 17.10
N GLY A 36 4.34 -13.54 17.78
CA GLY A 36 3.28 -14.41 18.28
C GLY A 36 2.49 -15.16 17.20
N GLY A 37 2.93 -15.15 15.94
CA GLY A 37 2.23 -15.78 14.82
C GLY A 37 0.89 -15.12 14.49
N LYS A 38 0.75 -13.82 14.77
CA LYS A 38 -0.50 -13.06 14.63
C LYS A 38 -0.31 -11.88 13.70
N ALA A 39 -1.43 -11.44 13.11
CA ALA A 39 -1.46 -10.22 12.33
C ALA A 39 -1.10 -9.02 13.23
N ILE A 40 -0.33 -8.10 12.69
CA ILE A 40 -0.01 -6.85 13.38
C ILE A 40 -1.22 -5.94 13.25
N GLN A 41 -1.66 -5.38 14.39
CA GLN A 41 -2.81 -4.48 14.40
C GLN A 41 -2.39 -3.09 13.94
N THR A 42 -3.10 -2.59 12.94
CA THR A 42 -2.98 -1.22 12.44
C THR A 42 -4.30 -0.49 12.67
N THR A 43 -4.22 0.74 13.15
CA THR A 43 -5.39 1.60 13.34
C THR A 43 -5.32 2.75 12.34
N MET A 44 -6.41 2.98 11.60
CA MET A 44 -6.57 4.10 10.68
C MET A 44 -7.87 4.84 11.00
N LEU A 45 -7.84 6.16 10.92
CA LEU A 45 -9.02 7.01 11.00
C LEU A 45 -9.40 7.41 9.58
N ILE A 46 -10.60 7.02 9.16
CA ILE A 46 -11.13 7.30 7.84
C ILE A 46 -12.43 8.10 7.99
N PRO A 47 -12.55 9.30 7.40
CA PRO A 47 -13.80 10.03 7.38
C PRO A 47 -14.90 9.22 6.68
N ILE A 48 -16.05 9.07 7.34
CA ILE A 48 -17.23 8.41 6.72
C ILE A 48 -17.93 9.30 5.69
N SER A 49 -17.60 10.60 5.67
CA SER A 49 -18.09 11.59 4.73
C SER A 49 -16.89 12.40 4.21
N PRO A 50 -16.25 11.97 3.11
CA PRO A 50 -15.07 12.65 2.58
C PRO A 50 -15.42 14.07 2.13
N THR A 51 -14.51 15.01 2.38
CA THR A 51 -14.63 16.41 1.96
C THR A 51 -13.47 16.75 1.06
N LYS A 52 -13.75 17.28 -0.13
CA LYS A 52 -12.70 17.67 -1.09
C LYS A 52 -11.81 18.77 -0.49
N ALA A 53 -10.51 18.53 -0.46
CA ALA A 53 -9.52 19.51 -0.02
C ALA A 53 -9.32 20.63 -1.06
N SER A 54 -8.71 21.73 -0.64
CA SER A 54 -8.35 22.84 -1.54
C SER A 54 -7.26 22.47 -2.55
N SER A 55 -6.46 21.44 -2.25
CA SER A 55 -5.43 20.89 -3.13
C SER A 55 -5.21 19.41 -2.87
N ALA A 56 -4.87 18.66 -3.93
CA ALA A 56 -4.41 17.28 -3.81
C ALA A 56 -3.15 17.17 -2.95
N SER A 57 -3.00 16.07 -2.21
CA SER A 57 -1.82 15.77 -1.41
C SER A 57 -1.14 14.49 -1.89
N SER A 58 0.02 14.63 -2.54
CA SER A 58 0.92 13.51 -2.84
C SER A 58 1.92 13.23 -1.70
N ALA A 59 1.93 14.09 -0.67
CA ALA A 59 2.84 14.03 0.46
C ALA A 59 2.14 13.49 1.71
N HIS A 60 1.24 12.51 1.52
CA HIS A 60 0.55 11.87 2.63
C HIS A 60 1.57 11.11 3.50
N PRO A 61 1.77 11.49 4.78
CA PRO A 61 2.75 10.85 5.64
C PRO A 61 2.13 9.59 6.26
N GLY A 62 2.00 8.52 5.48
CA GLY A 62 1.45 7.26 5.96
C GLY A 62 0.84 6.37 4.89
N ASN A 63 0.14 5.34 5.34
CA ASN A 63 -0.57 4.40 4.48
C ASN A 63 -1.77 5.09 3.82
N PHE A 64 -1.96 4.85 2.52
CA PHE A 64 -2.98 5.51 1.72
C PHE A 64 -4.41 5.05 2.00
N GLY A 65 -4.60 3.91 2.66
CA GLY A 65 -5.94 3.40 2.93
C GLY A 65 -5.98 2.00 3.53
N ILE A 66 -7.19 1.44 3.50
CA ILE A 66 -7.49 0.08 3.95
C ILE A 66 -8.39 -0.60 2.91
N THR A 67 -8.14 -1.87 2.63
CA THR A 67 -9.05 -2.70 1.82
C THR A 67 -10.30 -3.07 2.61
N LEU A 68 -11.35 -3.52 1.90
CA LEU A 68 -12.62 -3.95 2.50
C LEU A 68 -12.46 -5.16 3.44
N ASP A 69 -11.41 -5.97 3.26
CA ASP A 69 -11.05 -7.10 4.12
C ASP A 69 -10.00 -6.75 5.20
N GLY A 70 -9.62 -5.48 5.33
CA GLY A 70 -8.82 -4.98 6.44
C GLY A 70 -7.30 -5.05 6.24
N VAL A 71 -6.82 -5.10 5.00
CA VAL A 71 -5.39 -5.02 4.65
C VAL A 71 -5.00 -3.58 4.37
N VAL A 72 -3.84 -3.18 4.90
CA VAL A 72 -3.27 -1.84 4.70
C VAL A 72 -2.88 -1.64 3.24
N ILE A 73 -3.30 -0.52 2.66
CA ILE A 73 -2.82 0.00 1.38
C ILE A 73 -1.64 0.91 1.69
N ALA A 74 -0.42 0.43 1.44
CA ALA A 74 0.80 1.10 1.84
C ALA A 74 1.15 2.28 0.92
N GLU A 75 2.04 3.14 1.41
CA GLU A 75 2.72 4.13 0.58
C GLU A 75 3.63 3.50 -0.47
N SER A 76 4.08 4.30 -1.43
CA SER A 76 5.10 3.90 -2.41
C SER A 76 6.31 3.28 -1.74
N ALA A 77 6.79 2.16 -2.28
CA ALA A 77 8.00 1.53 -1.77
C ALA A 77 9.21 2.47 -1.95
N PRO A 78 10.05 2.66 -0.91
CA PRO A 78 11.17 3.60 -0.93
C PRO A 78 12.34 3.04 -1.76
N VAL A 79 12.30 3.24 -3.08
CA VAL A 79 13.25 2.64 -4.04
C VAL A 79 14.71 2.90 -3.66
N ASP A 80 15.07 4.12 -3.26
CA ASP A 80 16.46 4.44 -2.89
C ASP A 80 16.93 3.66 -1.65
N ALA A 81 16.06 3.46 -0.66
CA ALA A 81 16.38 2.67 0.53
C ALA A 81 16.53 1.17 0.19
N ILE A 82 15.64 0.65 -0.66
CA ILE A 82 15.66 -0.73 -1.17
C ILE A 82 16.98 -1.01 -1.91
N LEU A 83 17.35 -0.13 -2.84
CA LEU A 83 18.58 -0.25 -3.62
C LEU A 83 19.83 -0.09 -2.74
N GLY A 84 19.81 0.87 -1.81
CA GLY A 84 20.93 1.12 -0.89
C GLY A 84 21.16 -0.02 0.11
N ALA A 85 20.11 -0.74 0.49
CA ALA A 85 20.19 -1.87 1.41
C ALA A 85 20.38 -3.22 0.70
N HIS A 86 20.39 -3.26 -0.64
CA HIS A 86 20.45 -4.50 -1.43
C HIS A 86 19.37 -5.52 -1.02
N THR A 87 18.15 -5.05 -0.76
CA THR A 87 17.03 -5.90 -0.34
C THR A 87 15.84 -5.69 -1.24
N ILE A 88 15.06 -6.73 -1.49
CA ILE A 88 13.82 -6.63 -2.24
C ILE A 88 12.77 -7.55 -1.62
N ALA A 89 11.63 -6.98 -1.25
CA ALA A 89 10.48 -7.75 -0.78
C ALA A 89 9.89 -8.55 -1.93
N ALA A 90 9.60 -9.83 -1.69
CA ALA A 90 8.85 -10.65 -2.62
C ALA A 90 7.36 -10.32 -2.46
N PHE A 91 6.75 -9.77 -3.51
CA PHE A 91 5.30 -9.62 -3.55
C PHE A 91 4.63 -10.94 -3.89
N ASP A 92 3.50 -11.20 -3.23
CA ASP A 92 2.62 -12.30 -3.61
C ASP A 92 1.74 -11.91 -4.82
N HIS A 93 0.82 -12.79 -5.20
CA HIS A 93 -0.04 -12.53 -6.35
C HIS A 93 -1.07 -11.41 -6.13
N CYS A 94 -1.33 -11.00 -4.88
CA CYS A 94 -2.17 -9.82 -4.59
C CYS A 94 -1.42 -8.51 -4.84
N GLY A 95 -0.08 -8.54 -4.87
CA GLY A 95 0.76 -7.34 -4.83
C GLY A 95 1.10 -6.89 -3.41
N GLY A 96 0.97 -7.78 -2.41
CA GLY A 96 1.35 -7.52 -1.03
C GLY A 96 2.52 -8.36 -0.54
N HIS A 97 3.03 -8.02 0.64
CA HIS A 97 4.01 -8.85 1.34
C HIS A 97 3.96 -8.63 2.86
N TYR A 98 4.71 -9.45 3.58
CA TYR A 98 4.89 -9.31 5.02
C TYR A 98 6.13 -8.47 5.35
N ASN A 99 6.00 -7.64 6.39
CA ASN A 99 7.09 -6.98 7.09
C ASN A 99 7.04 -7.36 8.59
N PRO A 100 8.17 -7.56 9.29
CA PRO A 100 8.17 -7.94 10.70
C PRO A 100 7.50 -6.93 11.64
N ILE A 101 7.46 -5.65 11.25
CA ILE A 101 6.96 -4.52 12.04
C ILE A 101 5.57 -4.09 11.60
N GLU A 102 5.30 -4.06 10.29
CA GLU A 102 4.03 -3.55 9.75
C GLU A 102 3.01 -4.66 9.45
N GLY A 103 3.44 -5.91 9.41
CA GLY A 103 2.58 -7.04 9.06
C GLY A 103 2.39 -7.17 7.56
N TYR A 104 1.25 -7.73 7.15
CA TYR A 104 0.90 -7.87 5.73
C TYR A 104 0.27 -6.57 5.21
N HIS A 105 0.78 -6.06 4.09
CA HIS A 105 0.29 -4.84 3.46
C HIS A 105 0.47 -4.89 1.94
N LEU A 106 -0.32 -4.09 1.21
CA LEU A 106 -0.32 -4.03 -0.24
C LEU A 106 0.52 -2.87 -0.76
N HIS A 107 1.35 -3.15 -1.77
CA HIS A 107 2.05 -2.15 -2.59
C HIS A 107 1.50 -2.08 -4.02
N GLY A 108 0.69 -3.05 -4.42
CA GLY A 108 -0.05 -3.06 -5.67
C GLY A 108 -1.37 -3.81 -5.52
N VAL A 109 -2.24 -3.63 -6.51
CA VAL A 109 -3.49 -4.39 -6.65
C VAL A 109 -3.34 -5.30 -7.86
N MET A 110 -3.28 -6.61 -7.62
CA MET A 110 -3.14 -7.64 -8.65
C MET A 110 -3.97 -8.86 -8.29
N GLY A 111 -4.43 -9.62 -9.30
CA GLY A 111 -4.67 -11.07 -9.32
C GLY A 111 -5.49 -11.77 -8.23
N CYS A 112 -5.86 -11.10 -7.14
CA CYS A 112 -6.54 -11.69 -5.99
C CYS A 112 -8.03 -11.74 -6.27
N GLY A 113 -8.60 -12.94 -6.38
CA GLY A 113 -9.99 -13.16 -6.81
C GLY A 113 -11.11 -12.54 -5.97
N HIS A 114 -10.82 -11.90 -4.83
CA HIS A 114 -11.79 -11.05 -4.10
C HIS A 114 -11.77 -9.58 -4.58
N LEU A 115 -10.83 -9.26 -5.46
CA LEU A 115 -10.56 -7.97 -6.10
C LEU A 115 -10.87 -8.08 -7.61
N GLU A 116 -11.78 -8.96 -8.03
CA GLU A 116 -12.10 -9.15 -9.45
C GLU A 116 -13.59 -8.92 -9.74
N GLY A 117 -13.84 -8.26 -10.87
CA GLY A 117 -15.16 -8.04 -11.44
C GLY A 117 -15.41 -6.57 -11.77
N ASP A 118 -16.23 -6.36 -12.78
CA ASP A 118 -16.76 -5.04 -13.13
C ASP A 118 -17.96 -4.72 -12.23
N ASP A 119 -18.19 -3.44 -11.96
CA ASP A 119 -19.49 -2.98 -11.48
C ASP A 119 -20.36 -2.53 -12.66
N ALA A 120 -21.65 -2.37 -12.39
CA ALA A 120 -22.57 -1.84 -13.38
C ALA A 120 -22.13 -0.42 -13.78
N ASP A 121 -22.26 -0.09 -15.07
CA ASP A 121 -21.97 1.24 -15.66
C ASP A 121 -20.50 1.56 -16.01
N GLY A 122 -19.67 0.54 -16.25
CA GLY A 122 -18.34 0.74 -16.87
C GLY A 122 -17.25 1.21 -15.89
N ASP A 123 -17.53 1.11 -14.60
CA ASP A 123 -16.59 1.28 -13.51
C ASP A 123 -16.12 -0.09 -12.97
N THR A 124 -15.03 -0.07 -12.22
CA THR A 124 -14.46 -1.26 -11.58
C THR A 124 -14.90 -1.38 -10.13
N LYS A 125 -14.92 -2.58 -9.57
CA LYS A 125 -15.33 -2.78 -8.18
C LYS A 125 -14.55 -1.94 -7.19
N MET A 126 -15.26 -1.40 -6.20
CA MET A 126 -14.64 -0.88 -5.00
C MET A 126 -13.89 -2.00 -4.24
N PHE A 127 -12.65 -1.75 -3.84
CA PHE A 127 -11.86 -2.69 -3.02
C PHE A 127 -11.32 -2.11 -1.71
N GLY A 128 -11.43 -0.81 -1.49
CA GLY A 128 -10.98 -0.19 -0.24
C GLY A 128 -11.42 1.26 -0.09
N TYR A 129 -11.07 1.85 1.04
CA TYR A 129 -11.20 3.28 1.29
C TYR A 129 -9.82 3.91 1.42
N ALA A 130 -9.66 5.09 0.83
CA ALA A 130 -8.50 5.93 1.05
C ALA A 130 -8.55 6.59 2.43
N ALA A 131 -7.41 7.05 2.93
CA ALA A 131 -7.29 7.70 4.23
C ALA A 131 -8.11 9.01 4.35
N ASP A 132 -8.50 9.61 3.21
CA ASP A 132 -9.37 10.78 3.14
C ASP A 132 -10.87 10.43 3.06
N GLY A 133 -11.21 9.13 3.04
CA GLY A 133 -12.59 8.62 3.04
C GLY A 133 -13.19 8.35 1.67
N TYR A 134 -12.52 8.70 0.57
CA TYR A 134 -13.05 8.36 -0.76
C TYR A 134 -12.85 6.87 -1.07
N PRO A 135 -13.79 6.24 -1.81
CA PRO A 135 -13.62 4.87 -2.29
C PRO A 135 -12.41 4.72 -3.20
N ILE A 136 -11.79 3.55 -3.15
CA ILE A 136 -10.76 3.11 -4.09
C ILE A 136 -11.30 1.90 -4.83
N HIS A 137 -11.39 2.03 -6.13
CA HIS A 137 -11.81 1.00 -7.07
C HIS A 137 -10.58 0.31 -7.68
N LEU A 138 -10.80 -0.87 -8.24
CA LEU A 138 -9.72 -1.62 -8.91
C LEU A 138 -9.11 -0.83 -10.07
N PRO A 139 -7.94 -1.27 -10.59
CA PRO A 139 -7.36 -0.63 -11.75
C PRO A 139 -8.27 -0.69 -12.97
N LEU A 140 -8.44 0.46 -13.63
CA LEU A 140 -8.97 0.49 -14.99
C LEU A 140 -7.92 -0.02 -15.97
N GLU A 141 -8.36 -0.75 -16.99
CA GLU A 141 -7.50 -1.25 -18.05
C GLU A 141 -8.08 -1.02 -19.45
N GLY A 142 -7.21 -1.07 -20.45
CA GLY A 142 -7.60 -1.07 -21.87
C GLY A 142 -8.50 0.11 -22.29
N ALA A 143 -9.65 -0.23 -22.88
CA ALA A 143 -10.58 0.76 -23.41
C ALA A 143 -11.26 1.59 -22.31
N ALA A 144 -11.53 1.00 -21.14
CA ALA A 144 -12.14 1.71 -20.02
C ALA A 144 -11.21 2.79 -19.48
N LEU A 145 -9.93 2.46 -19.26
CA LEU A 145 -8.90 3.44 -18.87
C LEU A 145 -8.75 4.55 -19.93
N SER A 146 -8.79 4.20 -21.22
CA SER A 146 -8.62 5.17 -22.31
C SER A 146 -9.81 6.11 -22.46
N ALA A 147 -11.01 5.69 -22.04
CA ALA A 147 -12.23 6.48 -22.07
C ALA A 147 -12.47 7.26 -20.77
N ALA A 148 -11.83 6.85 -19.67
CA ALA A 148 -11.98 7.49 -18.37
C ALA A 148 -11.31 8.87 -18.36
N ASN A 149 -12.02 9.87 -17.83
CA ASN A 149 -11.51 11.22 -17.64
C ASN A 149 -10.98 11.37 -16.21
N LEU A 150 -9.88 10.67 -15.93
CA LEU A 150 -9.24 10.64 -14.61
C LEU A 150 -8.47 11.94 -14.34
N ASP A 151 -8.48 12.37 -13.09
CA ASP A 151 -7.64 13.46 -12.60
C ASP A 151 -6.21 12.99 -12.26
N ASP A 152 -5.39 13.92 -11.79
CA ASP A 152 -3.99 13.65 -11.43
C ASP A 152 -3.86 12.64 -10.25
N CYS A 153 -4.92 12.46 -9.45
CA CYS A 153 -4.97 11.46 -8.39
C CYS A 153 -5.51 10.10 -8.84
N ASN A 154 -5.69 9.91 -10.15
CA ASN A 154 -6.26 8.70 -10.74
C ASN A 154 -7.72 8.46 -10.33
N GLY A 155 -8.48 9.53 -10.07
CA GLY A 155 -9.89 9.45 -9.72
C GLY A 155 -10.80 10.24 -10.65
N HIS A 156 -12.10 9.98 -10.57
CA HIS A 156 -13.15 10.72 -11.29
C HIS A 156 -14.45 10.74 -10.50
N SER A 157 -15.49 11.37 -11.04
CA SER A 157 -16.84 11.31 -10.46
C SER A 157 -17.85 10.75 -11.42
N THR A 158 -18.67 9.81 -10.94
CA THR A 158 -19.84 9.29 -11.65
C THR A 158 -21.12 9.79 -10.99
N ALA A 159 -22.24 9.72 -11.72
CA ALA A 159 -23.54 10.12 -11.17
C ALA A 159 -24.05 9.15 -10.09
N SER A 160 -23.64 7.87 -10.16
CA SER A 160 -24.05 6.80 -9.26
C SER A 160 -23.23 6.77 -7.97
N GLU A 161 -21.92 7.01 -8.04
CA GLU A 161 -20.99 6.73 -6.93
C GLU A 161 -20.29 7.98 -6.40
N GLY A 162 -20.42 9.12 -7.09
CA GLY A 162 -19.68 10.32 -6.74
C GLY A 162 -18.19 10.17 -7.04
N TYR A 163 -17.36 10.92 -6.31
CA TYR A 163 -15.91 10.87 -6.51
C TYR A 163 -15.29 9.61 -5.90
N HIS A 164 -14.46 8.93 -6.67
CA HIS A 164 -13.67 7.77 -6.22
C HIS A 164 -12.36 7.69 -7.02
N TYR A 165 -11.39 6.98 -6.45
CA TYR A 165 -10.12 6.68 -7.10
C TYR A 165 -10.15 5.33 -7.80
N HIS A 166 -9.27 5.15 -8.77
CA HIS A 166 -8.83 3.83 -9.21
C HIS A 166 -7.42 3.55 -8.70
N ALA A 167 -7.16 2.33 -8.26
CA ALA A 167 -5.80 1.90 -8.01
C ALA A 167 -4.98 1.93 -9.31
N ASN A 168 -3.73 2.35 -9.22
CA ASN A 168 -2.78 2.14 -10.30
C ASN A 168 -2.42 0.66 -10.43
N GLY A 169 -2.03 0.26 -11.64
CA GLY A 169 -1.34 -1.01 -11.83
C GLY A 169 -0.02 -1.05 -11.05
N ALA A 170 0.34 -2.24 -10.55
CA ALA A 170 1.48 -2.45 -9.64
C ALA A 170 2.83 -1.90 -10.16
N ALA A 171 3.01 -1.77 -11.48
CA ALA A 171 4.21 -1.21 -12.09
C ALA A 171 4.46 0.28 -11.76
N LYS A 172 3.47 1.01 -11.23
CA LYS A 172 3.59 2.44 -10.89
C LYS A 172 4.26 2.71 -9.54
N ASN A 173 4.52 1.68 -8.73
CA ASN A 173 5.07 1.82 -7.37
C ASN A 173 4.25 2.76 -6.47
N ALA A 174 2.93 2.80 -6.64
CA ALA A 174 2.00 3.57 -5.83
C ALA A 174 0.59 3.06 -6.13
N ILE A 175 -0.17 2.57 -5.16
CA ILE A 175 -1.59 2.23 -5.40
C ILE A 175 -2.38 3.51 -5.68
N LEU A 176 -2.16 4.56 -4.90
CA LEU A 176 -2.68 5.91 -5.14
C LEU A 176 -1.52 6.91 -5.25
N PRO A 177 -1.56 7.84 -6.22
CA PRO A 177 -0.52 8.87 -6.35
C PRO A 177 -0.75 10.07 -5.41
N CYS A 178 -2.00 10.34 -5.02
CA CYS A 178 -2.36 11.41 -4.09
C CYS A 178 -3.77 11.23 -3.49
N LEU A 179 -4.08 12.06 -2.49
CA LEU A 179 -5.40 12.21 -1.87
C LEU A 179 -6.01 13.57 -2.24
N MET A 180 -7.26 13.56 -2.70
CA MET A 180 -8.07 14.73 -3.05
C MET A 180 -8.92 15.24 -1.89
N GLY A 181 -9.12 14.45 -0.84
CA GLY A 181 -9.90 14.80 0.32
C GLY A 181 -9.09 15.30 1.51
N GLU A 182 -9.80 15.83 2.49
CA GLU A 182 -9.27 16.08 3.83
C GLU A 182 -9.05 14.75 4.55
N TYR A 183 -7.88 14.59 5.19
CA TYR A 183 -7.51 13.39 5.93
C TYR A 183 -6.91 13.75 7.28
N ASP A 184 -6.97 12.80 8.21
CA ASP A 184 -6.41 12.97 9.54
C ASP A 184 -4.89 12.74 9.54
N ILE A 185 -4.12 13.79 9.85
CA ILE A 185 -2.65 13.74 9.93
C ILE A 185 -2.11 13.17 11.25
N SER A 186 -2.98 12.91 12.23
CA SER A 186 -2.59 12.31 13.51
C SER A 186 -2.33 10.80 13.38
N THR A 187 -2.83 10.18 12.29
CA THR A 187 -2.57 8.79 11.91
C THR A 187 -1.19 8.58 11.27
N ARG A 188 -0.11 9.05 11.91
CA ARG A 188 1.21 8.47 11.63
C ARG A 188 1.17 7.02 12.11
N ALA A 189 0.96 6.08 11.19
CA ALA A 189 1.31 4.68 11.45
C ALA A 189 2.77 4.67 11.92
N GLY A 190 3.01 4.14 13.12
CA GLY A 190 4.22 4.39 13.91
C GLY A 190 5.51 3.81 13.35
N GLY A 191 6.07 4.45 12.32
CA GLY A 191 7.47 4.28 11.89
C GLY A 191 8.36 5.37 12.50
N PRO A 192 9.60 5.06 12.93
CA PRO A 192 10.57 6.11 13.26
C PRO A 192 10.84 6.97 12.01
N PRO A 193 11.18 8.26 12.17
CA PRO A 193 11.67 9.06 11.06
C PRO A 193 12.87 8.37 10.40
N PRO A 194 12.98 8.37 9.06
CA PRO A 194 14.21 7.95 8.41
C PRO A 194 15.32 8.91 8.84
N GLY A 195 16.35 8.40 9.52
CA GLY A 195 17.60 9.14 9.73
C GLY A 195 17.88 9.68 11.14
N GLY A 196 17.21 9.19 12.19
CA GLY A 196 17.70 9.41 13.56
C GLY A 196 19.02 8.65 13.78
N PRO A 197 20.11 9.29 14.27
CA PRO A 197 21.31 8.57 14.71
C PRO A 197 20.93 7.52 15.77
N PRO A 198 21.62 6.36 15.82
CA PRO A 198 21.35 5.38 16.86
C PRO A 198 21.52 6.03 18.25
N PRO A 199 20.64 5.73 19.23
CA PRO A 199 20.83 6.20 20.59
C PRO A 199 22.17 5.68 21.11
N SER A 200 23.02 6.60 21.54
CA SER A 200 24.27 6.30 22.22
C SER A 200 23.97 5.66 23.58
N GLY A 201 24.17 4.35 23.68
CA GLY A 201 24.14 3.57 24.92
C GLY A 201 25.36 2.67 24.98
#